data_AF-A0A1G3A8B9-F1
#
_entry.id   AF-A0A1G3A8B9-F1
#
_cell.length_a   1.000
_cell.length_b   1.000
_cell.length_c   1.000
_cell.angle_alpha   90.00
_cell.angle_beta   90.00
_cell.angle_gamma   90.00
#
_symmetry.space_group_name_H-M   'P 1'
#
loop_
_entity.id
_entity.type
_entity.pdbx_description
1 polymer ?
#
loop_
_entity_poly.entity_id
_entity_poly.type
_entity_poly.pdbx_seq_one_letter_code
_entity_poly.pdbx_strand_id
1 'polypeptide(L)' 'MKKEANKIVQRKDNDMRAEYDFRGGVRGKHYRAMQAGYTITIHESDGTTVVKDVIPKEGAVVLEPDVRA' A
#
# COMPACT_ATOMS: atom_id res chain seq x y z
N MET A 1 25.51 -19.33 -31.31
CA MET A 1 25.04 -19.11 -29.92
C MET A 1 23.52 -19.11 -29.93
N LYS A 2 22.88 -20.14 -29.38
CA LYS A 2 21.41 -20.20 -29.29
C LYS A 2 20.98 -19.37 -28.07
N LYS A 3 20.14 -18.36 -28.29
CA LYS A 3 19.53 -17.55 -27.24
C LYS A 3 18.45 -18.41 -26.59
N GLU A 4 18.70 -18.96 -25.40
CA GLU A 4 17.65 -19.63 -24.64
C GLU A 4 16.58 -18.59 -24.28
N ALA A 5 15.35 -18.87 -24.71
CA ALA A 5 14.19 -18.08 -24.32
C ALA A 5 14.07 -18.15 -22.81
N ASN A 6 14.17 -16.99 -22.16
CA ASN A 6 14.00 -16.85 -20.72
C ASN A 6 12.58 -17.31 -20.37
N LYS A 7 12.45 -18.55 -19.91
CA LYS A 7 11.17 -19.15 -19.56
C LYS A 7 10.69 -18.41 -18.33
N ILE A 8 9.72 -17.51 -18.52
CA ILE A 8 9.00 -16.86 -17.42
C ILE A 8 8.41 -18.01 -16.61
N VAL A 9 9.04 -18.33 -15.48
CA VAL A 9 8.57 -19.35 -14.57
C VAL A 9 7.22 -18.85 -14.08
N GLN A 10 6.14 -19.42 -14.62
CA GLN A 10 4.79 -19.27 -14.09
C GLN A 10 4.86 -19.79 -12.65
N ARG A 11 5.08 -18.88 -11.69
CA ARG A 11 5.02 -19.20 -10.27
C ARG A 11 3.59 -19.67 -10.03
N LYS A 12 3.45 -20.91 -9.58
CA LYS A 12 2.18 -21.49 -9.16
C LYS A 12 1.56 -20.52 -8.14
N ASP A 13 0.41 -19.95 -8.50
CA ASP A 13 -0.36 -18.91 -7.79
C ASP A 13 -0.94 -19.39 -6.44
N ASN A 14 -0.24 -20.29 -5.73
CA ASN A 14 -0.86 -21.18 -4.75
C ASN A 14 -0.57 -20.84 -3.28
N ASP A 15 -0.06 -19.63 -2.99
CA ASP A 15 0.31 -19.26 -1.61
C ASP A 15 0.02 -17.78 -1.25
N MET A 16 -0.49 -16.98 -2.19
CA MET A 16 -0.88 -15.59 -1.90
C MET A 16 -2.33 -15.56 -1.44
N ARG A 17 -2.60 -15.03 -0.24
CA ARG A 17 -3.97 -14.79 0.20
C ARG A 17 -4.63 -13.76 -0.73
N ALA A 18 -5.93 -13.92 -0.97
CA ALA A 18 -6.68 -13.05 -1.88
C ALA A 18 -6.60 -11.56 -1.49
N GLU A 19 -6.48 -11.25 -0.19
CA GLU A 19 -6.30 -9.87 0.32
C GLU A 19 -5.00 -9.19 -0.15
N TYR A 20 -4.01 -9.95 -0.61
CA TYR A 20 -2.73 -9.45 -1.14
C TYR A 20 -2.63 -9.52 -2.67
N ASP A 21 -3.69 -9.91 -3.39
CA ASP A 21 -3.70 -9.88 -4.86
C ASP A 21 -3.93 -8.46 -5.38
N PHE A 22 -2.84 -7.76 -5.70
CA PHE A 22 -2.87 -6.37 -6.18
C PHE A 22 -2.95 -6.24 -7.71
N ARG A 23 -3.16 -7.31 -8.49
CA ARG A 23 -3.13 -7.26 -9.97
C ARG A 23 -4.18 -6.30 -10.58
N GLY A 24 -5.27 -6.01 -9.86
CA GLY A 24 -6.30 -5.02 -10.24
C GLY A 24 -6.14 -3.65 -9.58
N GLY A 25 -5.06 -3.40 -8.84
CA GLY A 25 -4.84 -2.16 -8.10
C GLY A 25 -4.54 -0.97 -9.01
N VAL A 26 -5.17 0.18 -8.72
CA VAL A 26 -4.87 1.46 -9.40
C VAL A 26 -4.06 2.33 -8.44
N ARG A 27 -2.84 2.73 -8.84
CA ARG A 27 -2.00 3.62 -8.03
C ARG A 27 -2.73 4.94 -7.77
N GLY A 28 -2.77 5.36 -6.51
CA GLY A 28 -3.39 6.63 -6.11
C GLY A 28 -4.93 6.64 -6.14
N LYS A 29 -5.61 5.49 -6.30
CA LYS A 29 -7.10 5.43 -6.41
C LYS A 29 -7.84 6.25 -5.35
N HIS A 30 -7.31 6.33 -4.13
CA HIS A 30 -7.97 6.98 -2.98
C HIS A 30 -7.28 8.28 -2.53
N TYR A 31 -6.32 8.82 -3.29
CA TYR A 31 -5.46 9.92 -2.83
C TYR A 31 -6.27 11.17 -2.40
N ARG A 32 -7.29 11.56 -3.17
CA ARG A 32 -8.13 12.73 -2.86
C ARG A 32 -8.92 12.56 -1.56
N ALA A 33 -9.44 11.35 -1.30
CA ALA A 33 -10.20 11.09 -0.09
C ALA A 33 -9.29 11.14 1.15
N MET A 34 -8.06 10.62 1.03
CA MET A 34 -7.08 10.65 2.13
C MET A 34 -6.60 12.07 2.47
N GLN A 35 -6.76 13.05 1.58
CA GLN A 35 -6.46 14.46 1.87
C GLN A 35 -7.44 15.09 2.87
N ALA A 36 -8.65 14.55 3.03
CA ALA A 36 -9.61 15.02 4.03
C ALA A 36 -9.22 14.64 5.47
N GLY A 37 -8.17 13.83 5.62
CA GLY A 37 -7.80 13.21 6.88
C GLY A 37 -8.44 11.84 7.07
N TYR A 38 -7.83 11.04 7.92
CA TYR A 38 -8.25 9.67 8.23
C TYR A 38 -7.74 9.25 9.60
N THR A 39 -8.40 8.24 10.17
CA THR A 39 -8.02 7.67 11.45
C THR A 39 -7.37 6.30 11.23
N ILE A 40 -6.22 6.07 11.86
CA ILE A 40 -5.54 4.78 11.92
C ILE A 40 -5.91 4.13 13.24
N THR A 41 -6.51 2.94 13.18
CA THR A 41 -6.78 2.12 14.37
C THR A 41 -5.79 0.97 14.39
N ILE A 42 -5.02 0.86 15.47
CA ILE A 42 -4.01 -0.18 15.67
C ILE A 42 -4.52 -1.10 16.78
N HIS A 43 -4.64 -2.39 16.47
CA HIS A 43 -4.95 -3.42 17.45
C HIS A 43 -3.65 -4.07 17.88
N GLU A 44 -3.28 -3.86 19.15
CA GLU A 44 -2.04 -4.37 19.71
C GLU A 44 -2.18 -5.83 20.15
N SER A 45 -1.06 -6.54 20.24
CA SER A 45 -1.05 -7.96 20.63
C SER A 45 -1.51 -8.21 22.07
N ASP A 46 -1.45 -7.19 22.94
CA ASP A 46 -1.92 -7.24 24.32
C ASP A 46 -3.43 -6.97 24.46
N GLY A 47 -4.13 -6.81 23.33
CA GLY A 47 -5.57 -6.54 23.28
C GLY A 47 -5.94 -5.06 23.42
N THR A 48 -4.96 -4.17 23.61
CA THR A 48 -5.22 -2.72 23.59
C THR A 48 -5.45 -2.21 22.17
N THR A 49 -6.08 -1.04 22.06
CA THR A 49 -6.31 -0.38 20.77
C THR A 49 -5.82 1.06 20.83
N VAL A 50 -5.00 1.45 19.85
CA VAL A 50 -4.48 2.80 19.70
C VAL A 50 -5.12 3.45 18.48
N VAL A 51 -5.73 4.61 18.69
CA VAL A 51 -6.35 5.40 17.62
C VAL A 51 -5.47 6.62 17.34
N LYS A 52 -5.11 6.83 16.08
CA LYS A 52 -4.28 7.96 15.62
C LYS A 52 -4.99 8.72 14.51
N ASP A 53 -5.22 10.00 14.71
CA ASP A 53 -5.78 10.86 13.68
C ASP A 53 -4.67 11.44 12.79
N VAL A 54 -4.81 11.23 11.48
CA VAL A 54 -3.98 11.85 10.45
C VAL A 54 -4.83 12.90 9.77
N ILE A 55 -4.68 14.15 10.21
CA ILE A 55 -5.36 15.29 9.60
C ILE A 55 -4.28 16.14 8.95
N PRO A 56 -4.17 16.16 7.60
CA PRO A 56 -3.35 17.12 6.91
C PRO A 56 -3.80 18.52 7.32
N LYS A 57 -2.89 19.37 7.81
CA LYS A 57 -3.22 20.78 8.04
C LYS A 57 -3.65 21.40 6.71
N GLU A 58 -4.53 22.39 6.76
CA GLU A 58 -4.92 23.12 5.56
C GLU A 58 -3.67 23.63 4.81
N GLY A 59 -3.56 23.30 3.52
CA GLY A 59 -2.38 23.61 2.70
C GLY A 59 -1.18 22.67 2.86
N ALA A 60 -1.27 21.60 3.65
CA ALA A 60 -0.20 20.63 3.79
C ALA A 60 -0.04 19.77 2.51
N VAL A 61 1.16 19.78 1.94
CA VAL A 61 1.59 18.85 0.89
C VAL A 61 2.33 17.70 1.55
N VAL A 62 1.75 16.50 1.52
CA VAL A 62 2.40 15.28 2.03
C VAL A 62 3.27 14.70 0.92
N LEU A 63 4.58 14.72 1.11
CA LEU A 63 5.53 14.13 0.18
C LEU A 63 5.75 12.65 0.51
N GLU A 64 5.70 11.82 -0.52
CA GLU A 64 6.06 10.39 -0.45
C GLU A 64 7.55 10.24 -0.08
N PRO A 65 7.96 9.15 0.60
CA PRO A 65 9.36 8.98 1.03
C PRO A 65 10.40 9.06 -0.10
N ASP A 66 10.03 8.67 -1.31
CA ASP A 66 10.89 8.67 -2.51
C ASP A 66 11.11 10.06 -3.14
N VAL A 67 10.33 11.06 -2.74
CA VAL A 67 10.46 12.48 -3.16
C VAL A 67 10.95 13.39 -2.03
N ARG A 68 11.31 12.84 -0.87
CA ARG A 68 11.99 13.58 0.19
C ARG A 68 13.48 13.66 -0.18
N ALA A 69 14.06 14.86 -0.08
CA ALA A 69 15.48 15.13 -0.37
C ALA A 69 16.42 14.47 0.64
#